data_AF-A0A3P8U0Y3-F1
#
_entry.id   AF-A0A3P8U0Y3-F1
#
_cell.length_a   1.000
_cell.length_b   1.000
_cell.length_c   1.000
_cell.angle_alpha   90.00
_cell.angle_beta   90.00
_cell.angle_gamma   90.00
#
_symmetry.space_group_name_H-M   'P 1'
#
loop_
_entity.id
_entity.type
_entity.pdbx_description
1 polymer ?
#
loop_
_entity_poly.entity_id
_entity_poly.type
_entity_poly.pdbx_seq_one_letter_code
_entity_poly.pdbx_strand_id
1 'polypeptide(L)'
;MDLIPRLLIKSLGQSLWSSQMFVGGFFPVFICCLSCSLLHQVCQQLAEWYFQDGCSVLAACCHLAVDNIQPAMTSLIRGNELELAACVGIVLGEAASESTAYCLELLARKYMATPTWELSADLLEMIPDNHILLAKLCAFYPGSTAEINQLHERCRLPSMEESKALAAAAERDGDLFSAVKFHLLSREPEDALQIGIQNVKEQLAGSDWTVDSIQPILDLLSYIRTDSLVAAKLTEVRSELLILCGYIGALLAIRRHYNSIVPALYEYTSQLLKRREVRVPLKIEQLTVELEAWRAQSNNIPPSDAQCDEFSRLQRRIQPTDSAALVLSGSDYVTGSNLPSHSDLQLSCFTGQRIQGPVFLLEDGKSAISLNDALMWAKVNPFSPLGTGLRINPF
;
A
#
# COMPACT_ATOMS: atom_id res chain seq x y z
N MET A 1 -29.08 14.13 -26.22
CA MET A 1 -28.65 15.46 -25.74
C MET A 1 -27.15 15.35 -25.53
N ASP A 2 -26.43 15.46 -26.64
CA ASP A 2 -24.98 15.34 -26.72
C ASP A 2 -24.38 16.74 -26.72
N LEU A 3 -23.53 17.05 -25.75
CA LEU A 3 -22.59 18.17 -25.85
C LEU A 3 -21.47 17.99 -24.83
N ILE A 4 -20.40 17.31 -25.25
CA ILE A 4 -19.05 17.42 -24.66
C ILE A 4 -18.10 17.90 -25.77
N PRO A 5 -17.17 18.83 -25.48
CA PRO A 5 -16.44 19.60 -26.48
C PRO A 5 -15.25 18.80 -27.02
N ARG A 6 -15.31 18.41 -28.30
CA ARG A 6 -14.21 17.78 -29.05
C ARG A 6 -13.18 18.78 -29.62
N LEU A 7 -13.04 19.97 -29.05
CA LEU A 7 -12.37 21.09 -29.73
C LEU A 7 -11.06 21.60 -29.12
N LEU A 8 -10.47 20.94 -28.12
CA LEU A 8 -9.19 21.40 -27.54
C LEU A 8 -7.99 20.47 -27.68
N ILE A 9 -8.13 19.29 -28.30
CA ILE A 9 -7.00 18.34 -28.47
C ILE A 9 -6.55 18.20 -29.95
N LYS A 10 -7.30 18.74 -30.92
CA LYS A 10 -6.93 18.67 -32.35
C LYS A 10 -6.07 19.83 -32.88
N SER A 11 -5.76 20.83 -32.06
CA SER A 11 -5.08 22.06 -32.53
C SER A 11 -3.55 22.07 -32.36
N LEU A 12 -2.93 21.05 -31.75
CA LEU A 12 -1.48 21.04 -31.51
C LEU A 12 -0.71 19.94 -32.29
N GLY A 13 -1.39 19.16 -33.15
CA GLY A 13 -0.78 18.02 -33.84
C GLY A 13 -0.57 18.16 -35.36
N GLN A 14 -0.84 19.32 -35.98
CA GLN A 14 -0.92 19.40 -37.45
C GLN A 14 -0.26 20.62 -38.12
N SER A 15 0.79 21.23 -37.55
CA SER A 15 1.47 22.37 -38.21
C SER A 15 2.97 22.22 -38.44
N LEU A 16 3.54 21.01 -38.46
CA LEU A 16 4.98 20.82 -38.70
C LEU A 16 5.32 19.71 -39.69
N TRP A 17 4.53 19.51 -40.74
CA TRP A 17 4.95 18.70 -41.88
C TRP A 17 4.56 19.40 -43.19
N SER A 18 5.39 20.37 -43.58
CA SER A 18 5.46 20.83 -44.97
C SER A 18 6.93 20.90 -45.34
N SER A 19 7.43 19.75 -45.78
CA SER A 19 8.78 19.56 -46.27
C SER A 19 8.98 20.36 -47.56
N GLN A 20 9.90 21.32 -47.56
CA GLN A 20 10.63 21.68 -48.76
C GLN A 20 12.08 22.04 -48.41
N MET A 21 12.96 21.16 -48.90
CA MET A 21 14.40 21.35 -49.15
C MET A 21 15.27 21.78 -47.96
N PHE A 22 15.96 20.83 -47.33
CA PHE A 22 17.39 21.01 -47.02
C PHE A 22 18.10 19.66 -46.92
N VAL A 23 19.16 19.53 -47.71
CA VAL A 23 20.10 18.40 -47.74
C VAL A 23 21.00 18.52 -46.50
N GLY A 24 20.95 17.55 -45.58
CA GLY A 24 21.77 17.55 -44.36
C GLY A 24 21.21 16.71 -43.20
N GLY A 25 21.03 15.41 -43.42
CA GLY A 25 20.23 14.49 -42.58
C GLY A 25 20.80 14.03 -41.23
N PHE A 26 21.52 14.87 -40.47
CA PHE A 26 21.97 14.48 -39.11
C PHE A 26 21.76 15.57 -38.04
N PHE A 27 21.61 16.84 -38.40
CA PHE A 27 21.55 17.96 -37.44
C PHE A 27 20.14 18.24 -36.84
N PRO A 28 19.02 18.24 -37.61
CA PRO A 28 17.71 18.64 -37.07
C PRO A 28 17.10 17.59 -36.14
N VAL A 29 17.39 16.30 -36.35
CA VAL A 29 16.97 15.21 -35.45
C VAL A 29 17.70 15.31 -34.10
N PHE A 30 19.00 15.59 -34.12
CA PHE A 30 19.79 15.78 -32.89
C PHE A 30 19.29 16.97 -32.06
N ILE A 31 18.98 18.11 -32.69
CA ILE A 31 18.46 19.29 -31.97
C ILE A 31 17.06 19.01 -31.39
N CYS A 32 16.18 18.33 -32.13
CA CYS A 32 14.85 17.96 -31.64
C CYS A 32 14.92 16.94 -30.50
N CYS A 33 15.82 15.97 -30.57
CA CYS A 33 16.08 15.01 -29.48
C CYS A 33 16.67 15.68 -28.24
N LEU A 34 17.59 16.64 -28.42
CA LEU A 34 18.17 17.43 -27.33
C LEU A 34 17.12 18.31 -26.65
N SER A 35 16.24 18.98 -27.42
CA SER A 35 15.14 19.77 -26.85
C SER A 35 14.11 18.91 -26.13
N CYS A 36 13.84 17.70 -26.64
CA CYS A 36 12.94 16.75 -26.02
C CYS A 36 13.51 16.24 -24.69
N SER A 37 14.78 15.84 -24.68
CA SER A 37 15.49 15.40 -23.47
C SER A 37 15.55 16.49 -22.40
N LEU A 38 15.85 17.73 -22.79
CA LEU A 38 15.88 18.86 -21.86
C LEU A 38 14.49 19.15 -21.27
N LEU A 39 13.43 19.13 -22.09
CA LEU A 39 12.06 19.33 -21.62
C LEU A 39 11.65 18.27 -20.60
N HIS A 40 11.94 16.99 -20.87
CA HIS A 40 11.65 15.90 -19.94
C HIS A 40 12.39 16.09 -18.61
N GLN A 41 13.67 16.49 -18.65
CA GLN A 41 14.47 16.75 -17.45
C GLN A 41 13.91 17.92 -16.64
N VAL A 42 13.56 19.03 -17.29
CA VAL A 42 12.98 20.21 -16.62
C VAL A 42 11.63 19.87 -16.00
N CYS A 43 10.76 19.17 -16.73
CA CYS A 43 9.46 18.72 -16.20
C CYS A 43 9.63 17.77 -15.01
N GLN A 44 10.61 16.87 -15.05
CA GLN A 44 10.90 15.98 -13.92
C GLN A 44 11.37 16.75 -12.68
N GLN A 45 12.30 17.70 -12.84
CA GLN A 45 12.79 18.52 -11.72
C GLN A 45 11.69 19.40 -11.12
N LEU A 46 10.87 20.00 -11.98
CA LEU A 46 9.74 20.83 -11.57
C LEU A 46 8.66 19.99 -10.87
N ALA A 47 8.39 18.79 -11.36
CA ALA A 47 7.46 17.87 -10.73
C ALA A 47 7.92 17.47 -9.32
N GLU A 48 9.21 17.15 -9.15
CA GLU A 48 9.78 16.84 -7.83
C GLU A 48 9.65 18.02 -6.86
N TRP A 49 9.94 19.24 -7.32
CA TRP A 49 9.76 20.46 -6.53
C TRP A 49 8.31 20.66 -6.10
N TYR A 50 7.35 20.56 -7.03
CA TYR A 50 5.94 20.69 -6.69
C TYR A 50 5.48 19.58 -5.74
N PHE A 51 5.95 18.34 -5.94
CA PHE A 51 5.58 17.23 -5.08
C PHE A 51 6.10 17.43 -3.66
N GLN A 52 7.37 17.81 -3.50
CA GLN A 52 7.97 18.14 -2.20
C GLN A 52 7.34 19.36 -1.51
N ASP A 53 6.65 20.21 -2.26
CA ASP A 53 5.88 21.33 -1.70
C ASP A 53 4.44 20.95 -1.28
N GLY A 54 4.03 19.70 -1.50
CA GLY A 54 2.64 19.26 -1.27
C GLY A 54 1.69 19.66 -2.39
N CYS A 55 2.20 20.00 -3.57
CA CYS A 55 1.42 20.33 -4.75
C CYS A 55 1.37 19.15 -5.73
N SER A 56 0.87 18.00 -5.26
CA SER A 56 0.83 16.72 -6.01
C SER A 56 0.14 16.82 -7.38
N VAL A 57 -0.92 17.62 -7.49
CA VAL A 57 -1.64 17.87 -8.75
C VAL A 57 -0.75 18.59 -9.77
N LEU A 58 0.01 19.61 -9.35
CA LEU A 58 0.92 20.32 -10.24
C LEU A 58 2.09 19.44 -10.67
N ALA A 59 2.59 18.58 -9.77
CA ALA A 59 3.59 17.57 -10.11
C ALA A 59 3.06 16.60 -11.19
N ALA A 60 1.82 16.12 -11.02
CA ALA A 60 1.18 15.26 -12.01
C ALA A 60 0.99 15.98 -13.36
N CYS A 61 0.59 17.25 -13.35
CA CYS A 61 0.49 18.05 -14.58
C CYS A 61 1.83 18.17 -15.30
N CYS A 62 2.94 18.36 -14.58
CA CYS A 62 4.27 18.42 -15.18
C CYS A 62 4.64 17.11 -15.89
N HIS A 63 4.28 15.96 -15.31
CA HIS A 63 4.49 14.66 -15.93
C HIS A 63 3.58 14.42 -17.14
N LEU A 64 2.29 14.75 -17.03
CA LEU A 64 1.33 14.61 -18.14
C LEU A 64 1.66 15.53 -19.33
N ALA A 65 2.25 16.70 -19.08
CA ALA A 65 2.68 17.62 -20.15
C ALA A 65 3.73 17.01 -21.09
N VAL A 66 4.45 15.97 -20.65
CA VAL A 66 5.43 15.21 -21.42
C VAL A 66 5.05 13.73 -21.55
N ASP A 67 3.77 13.40 -21.41
CA ASP A 67 3.20 12.05 -21.57
C ASP A 67 3.77 10.97 -20.61
N ASN A 68 4.32 11.39 -19.46
CA ASN A 68 4.81 10.50 -18.42
C ASN A 68 3.67 10.05 -17.49
N ILE A 69 2.86 9.10 -17.97
CA ILE A 69 1.64 8.63 -17.28
C ILE A 69 1.93 8.02 -15.90
N GLN A 70 2.89 7.10 -15.81
CA GLN A 70 3.20 6.38 -14.56
C GLN A 70 3.64 7.32 -13.42
N PRO A 71 4.62 8.23 -13.64
CA PRO A 71 4.96 9.25 -12.65
C PRO A 71 3.79 10.18 -12.29
N ALA A 72 2.95 10.57 -13.26
CA ALA A 72 1.79 11.42 -12.98
C ALA A 72 0.79 10.74 -12.02
N MET A 73 0.43 9.50 -12.31
CA MET A 73 -0.44 8.70 -11.44
C MET A 73 0.20 8.50 -10.06
N THR A 74 1.51 8.23 -10.02
CA THR A 74 2.28 8.09 -8.78
C THR A 74 2.22 9.36 -7.93
N SER A 75 2.38 10.54 -8.52
CA SER A 75 2.28 11.83 -7.81
C SER A 75 0.90 12.03 -7.19
N LEU A 76 -0.18 11.75 -7.92
CA LEU A 76 -1.54 11.90 -7.40
C LEU A 76 -1.82 10.93 -6.25
N ILE A 77 -1.46 9.65 -6.41
CA ILE A 77 -1.73 8.62 -5.38
C ILE A 77 -0.87 8.86 -4.12
N ARG A 78 0.41 9.24 -4.26
CA ARG A 78 1.27 9.60 -3.12
C ARG A 78 0.87 10.94 -2.48
N GLY A 79 0.15 11.79 -3.20
CA GLY A 79 -0.46 13.02 -2.70
C GLY A 79 -1.81 12.81 -2.00
N ASN A 80 -2.30 11.57 -1.93
CA ASN A 80 -3.65 11.22 -1.46
C ASN A 80 -4.80 11.89 -2.24
N GLU A 81 -4.58 12.24 -3.51
CA GLU A 81 -5.61 12.77 -4.41
C GLU A 81 -6.33 11.62 -5.13
N LEU A 82 -6.87 10.67 -4.35
CA LEU A 82 -7.32 9.36 -4.86
C LEU A 82 -8.51 9.48 -5.83
N GLU A 83 -9.50 10.30 -5.53
CA GLU A 83 -10.65 10.50 -6.43
C GLU A 83 -10.22 11.11 -7.77
N LEU A 84 -9.29 12.08 -7.74
CA LEU A 84 -8.74 12.68 -8.95
C LEU A 84 -7.87 11.67 -9.73
N ALA A 85 -7.02 10.91 -9.04
CA ALA A 85 -6.21 9.86 -9.64
C ALA A 85 -7.09 8.82 -10.34
N ALA A 86 -8.18 8.37 -9.72
CA ALA A 86 -9.12 7.44 -10.35
C ALA A 86 -9.74 8.04 -11.62
N CYS A 87 -10.21 9.30 -11.57
CA CYS A 87 -10.76 9.97 -12.75
C CYS A 87 -9.75 10.09 -13.90
N VAL A 88 -8.51 10.49 -13.59
CA VAL A 88 -7.42 10.61 -14.58
C VAL A 88 -7.08 9.23 -15.16
N GLY A 89 -6.92 8.22 -14.30
CA GLY A 89 -6.60 6.86 -14.70
C GLY A 89 -7.64 6.25 -15.65
N ILE A 90 -8.94 6.43 -15.35
CA ILE A 90 -10.04 5.99 -16.22
C ILE A 90 -9.97 6.65 -17.60
N VAL A 91 -9.65 7.95 -17.66
CA VAL A 91 -9.51 8.68 -18.93
C VAL A 91 -8.29 8.23 -19.72
N LEU A 92 -7.18 7.90 -19.05
CA LEU A 92 -5.94 7.42 -19.66
C LEU A 92 -6.03 5.94 -20.10
N GLY A 93 -6.99 5.18 -19.59
CA GLY A 93 -7.29 3.81 -20.02
C GLY A 93 -6.16 2.83 -19.74
N GLU A 94 -5.89 1.94 -20.71
CA GLU A 94 -4.92 0.83 -20.55
C GLU A 94 -3.53 1.29 -20.10
N ALA A 95 -3.08 2.46 -20.57
CA ALA A 95 -1.77 3.02 -20.24
C ALA A 95 -1.60 3.34 -18.73
N ALA A 96 -2.70 3.54 -18.01
CA ALA A 96 -2.71 3.81 -16.57
C ALA A 96 -3.40 2.67 -15.77
N SER A 97 -3.69 1.53 -16.39
CA SER A 97 -4.53 0.47 -15.81
C SER A 97 -4.05 -0.04 -14.45
N GLU A 98 -2.76 -0.37 -14.31
CA GLU A 98 -2.17 -0.85 -13.06
C GLU A 98 -2.27 0.18 -11.93
N SER A 99 -1.91 1.44 -12.21
CA SER A 99 -2.00 2.53 -11.23
C SER A 99 -3.45 2.84 -10.86
N THR A 100 -4.37 2.71 -11.83
CA THR A 100 -5.81 2.90 -11.64
C THR A 100 -6.37 1.80 -10.74
N ALA A 101 -6.02 0.54 -10.98
CA ALA A 101 -6.41 -0.59 -10.13
C ALA A 101 -5.95 -0.39 -8.68
N TYR A 102 -4.68 -0.02 -8.47
CA TYR A 102 -4.15 0.25 -7.14
C TYR A 102 -4.84 1.45 -6.47
N CYS A 103 -5.11 2.52 -7.22
CA CYS A 103 -5.85 3.68 -6.72
C CYS A 103 -7.27 3.32 -6.27
N LEU A 104 -7.99 2.53 -7.09
CA LEU A 104 -9.34 2.06 -6.78
C LEU A 104 -9.35 1.16 -5.54
N GLU A 105 -8.32 0.34 -5.30
CA GLU A 105 -8.19 -0.43 -4.06
C GLU A 105 -8.06 0.48 -2.83
N LEU A 106 -7.22 1.52 -2.89
CA LEU A 106 -7.09 2.49 -1.79
C LEU A 106 -8.39 3.27 -1.57
N LEU A 107 -9.05 3.67 -2.64
CA LEU A 107 -10.32 4.38 -2.59
C LEU A 107 -11.44 3.49 -2.00
N ALA A 108 -11.47 2.21 -2.37
CA ALA A 108 -12.38 1.25 -1.76
C ALA A 108 -12.14 1.14 -0.25
N ARG A 109 -10.87 1.08 0.19
CA ARG A 109 -10.51 1.07 1.63
C ARG A 109 -10.99 2.33 2.36
N LYS A 110 -10.86 3.51 1.74
CA LYS A 110 -11.39 4.78 2.28
C LYS A 110 -12.89 4.67 2.60
N TYR A 111 -13.65 4.05 1.70
CA TYR A 111 -15.11 3.93 1.81
C TYR A 111 -15.61 2.69 2.58
N MET A 112 -14.72 1.83 3.11
CA MET A 112 -15.05 0.70 3.99
C MET A 112 -15.52 1.19 5.38
N ALA A 113 -16.57 1.99 5.39
CA ALA A 113 -17.22 2.57 6.56
C ALA A 113 -18.72 2.64 6.31
N THR A 114 -19.52 2.68 7.37
CA THR A 114 -20.97 2.88 7.25
C THR A 114 -21.26 4.37 6.98
N PRO A 115 -22.11 4.74 5.99
CA PRO A 115 -22.95 3.89 5.13
C PRO A 115 -22.34 3.59 3.73
N THR A 116 -21.07 3.91 3.48
CA THR A 116 -20.45 3.88 2.14
C THR A 116 -19.89 2.52 1.70
N TRP A 117 -20.13 1.44 2.45
CA TRP A 117 -19.54 0.13 2.17
C TRP A 117 -19.88 -0.42 0.78
N GLU A 118 -21.08 -0.14 0.28
CA GLU A 118 -21.50 -0.54 -1.06
C GLU A 118 -20.68 0.13 -2.15
N LEU A 119 -20.31 1.40 -1.96
CA LEU A 119 -19.44 2.12 -2.88
C LEU A 119 -18.06 1.46 -2.99
N SER A 120 -17.55 0.90 -1.89
CA SER A 120 -16.31 0.11 -1.93
C SER A 120 -16.44 -1.11 -2.85
N ALA A 121 -17.57 -1.81 -2.84
CA ALA A 121 -17.80 -2.93 -3.75
C ALA A 121 -17.82 -2.46 -5.21
N ASP A 122 -18.56 -1.38 -5.49
CA ASP A 122 -18.68 -0.82 -6.84
C ASP A 122 -17.33 -0.38 -7.40
N LEU A 123 -16.47 0.23 -6.56
CA LEU A 123 -15.11 0.63 -6.96
C LEU A 123 -14.22 -0.58 -7.27
N LEU A 124 -14.33 -1.67 -6.48
CA LEU A 124 -13.57 -2.89 -6.71
C LEU A 124 -14.05 -3.65 -7.95
N GLU A 125 -15.34 -3.58 -8.30
CA GLU A 125 -15.87 -4.17 -9.53
C GLU A 125 -15.27 -3.55 -10.80
N MET A 126 -14.78 -2.31 -10.72
CA MET A 126 -14.08 -1.65 -11.84
C MET A 126 -12.68 -2.21 -12.12
N ILE A 127 -12.13 -3.01 -11.20
CA ILE A 127 -10.79 -3.62 -11.32
C ILE A 127 -10.92 -5.00 -11.98
N PRO A 128 -10.08 -5.37 -12.97
CA PRO A 128 -10.04 -6.74 -13.50
C PRO A 128 -9.58 -7.73 -12.43
N ASP A 129 -10.02 -9.00 -12.53
CA ASP A 129 -9.63 -10.08 -11.61
C ASP A 129 -9.86 -9.78 -10.10
N ASN A 130 -10.86 -8.96 -9.79
CA ASN A 130 -11.17 -8.42 -8.46
C ASN A 130 -11.65 -9.43 -7.39
N HIS A 131 -11.76 -10.72 -7.71
CA HIS A 131 -12.34 -11.74 -6.83
C HIS A 131 -11.72 -11.77 -5.41
N ILE A 132 -10.41 -11.59 -5.29
CA ILE A 132 -9.72 -11.53 -3.99
C ILE A 132 -10.03 -10.22 -3.25
N LEU A 133 -10.12 -9.10 -3.95
CA LEU A 133 -10.43 -7.81 -3.36
C LEU A 133 -11.87 -7.78 -2.81
N LEU A 134 -12.82 -8.34 -3.56
CA LEU A 134 -14.20 -8.49 -3.10
C LEU A 134 -14.30 -9.45 -1.92
N ALA A 135 -13.54 -10.56 -1.92
CA ALA A 135 -13.47 -11.47 -0.77
C ALA A 135 -12.95 -10.78 0.48
N LYS A 136 -11.88 -9.97 0.37
CA LYS A 136 -11.34 -9.15 1.47
C LYS A 136 -12.38 -8.15 2.00
N LEU A 137 -13.09 -7.45 1.11
CA LEU A 137 -14.15 -6.52 1.48
C LEU A 137 -15.26 -7.22 2.29
N CYS A 138 -15.71 -8.38 1.81
CA CYS A 138 -16.78 -9.15 2.46
C CYS A 138 -16.33 -9.75 3.80
N ALA A 139 -15.11 -10.29 3.85
CA ALA A 139 -14.52 -10.85 5.06
C ALA A 139 -14.41 -9.81 6.19
N PHE A 140 -14.18 -8.54 5.86
CA PHE A 140 -14.01 -7.47 6.85
C PHE A 140 -15.32 -6.79 7.29
N TYR A 141 -16.44 -7.06 6.60
CA TYR A 141 -17.71 -6.40 6.86
C TYR A 141 -18.28 -6.75 8.25
N PRO A 142 -18.58 -5.75 9.12
CA PRO A 142 -19.03 -5.98 10.49
C PRO A 142 -20.55 -6.21 10.63
N GLY A 143 -21.23 -6.63 9.55
CA GLY A 143 -22.68 -6.80 9.53
C GLY A 143 -23.18 -8.08 10.21
N SER A 144 -24.49 -8.18 10.37
CA SER A 144 -25.16 -9.41 10.79
C SER A 144 -25.02 -10.51 9.72
N THR A 145 -25.30 -11.76 10.10
CA THR A 145 -25.25 -12.91 9.20
C THR A 145 -26.08 -12.70 7.91
N ALA A 146 -27.23 -12.05 8.01
CA ALA A 146 -28.09 -11.78 6.85
C ALA A 146 -27.47 -10.72 5.93
N GLU A 147 -26.98 -9.62 6.51
CA GLU A 147 -26.32 -8.54 5.76
C GLU A 147 -25.02 -9.02 5.10
N ILE A 148 -24.23 -9.86 5.78
CA ILE A 148 -23.02 -10.48 5.21
C ILE A 148 -23.37 -11.33 3.99
N ASN A 149 -24.35 -12.23 4.09
CA ASN A 149 -24.75 -13.07 2.95
C ASN A 149 -25.33 -12.24 1.80
N GLN A 150 -26.04 -11.16 2.08
CA GLN A 150 -26.52 -10.22 1.06
C GLN A 150 -25.35 -9.55 0.33
N LEU A 151 -24.31 -9.14 1.05
CA LEU A 151 -23.10 -8.59 0.46
C LEU A 151 -22.33 -9.64 -0.36
N HIS A 152 -22.25 -10.89 0.12
CA HIS A 152 -21.66 -12.00 -0.63
C HIS A 152 -22.37 -12.21 -1.97
N GLU A 153 -23.71 -12.25 -1.95
CA GLU A 153 -24.52 -12.42 -3.16
C GLU A 153 -24.25 -11.29 -4.17
N ARG A 154 -24.21 -10.03 -3.72
CA ARG A 154 -23.86 -8.88 -4.57
C ARG A 154 -22.47 -9.05 -5.20
N CYS A 155 -21.48 -9.43 -4.39
CA CYS A 155 -20.10 -9.65 -4.81
C CYS A 155 -19.87 -10.98 -5.54
N ARG A 156 -20.92 -11.77 -5.82
CA ARG A 156 -20.85 -13.09 -6.47
C ARG A 156 -19.95 -14.09 -5.73
N LEU A 157 -19.95 -14.02 -4.41
CA LEU A 157 -19.22 -14.90 -3.51
C LEU A 157 -20.17 -15.95 -2.91
N PRO A 158 -19.65 -17.13 -2.52
CA PRO A 158 -20.44 -18.16 -1.85
C PRO A 158 -21.02 -17.63 -0.54
N SER A 159 -22.17 -18.18 -0.13
CA SER A 159 -22.72 -17.92 1.21
C SER A 159 -21.75 -18.37 2.31
N MET A 160 -21.94 -17.91 3.54
CA MET A 160 -21.06 -18.32 4.65
C MET A 160 -21.04 -19.85 4.89
N GLU A 161 -22.15 -20.54 4.64
CA GLU A 161 -22.24 -22.01 4.80
C GLU A 161 -21.50 -22.74 3.68
N GLU A 162 -21.68 -22.30 2.43
CA GLU A 162 -20.92 -22.84 1.30
C GLU A 162 -19.43 -22.56 1.44
N SER A 163 -19.06 -21.39 1.94
CA SER A 163 -17.67 -21.01 2.21
C SER A 163 -17.00 -21.99 3.17
N LYS A 164 -17.69 -22.44 4.22
CA LYS A 164 -17.16 -23.45 5.15
C LYS A 164 -16.86 -24.79 4.44
N ALA A 165 -17.77 -25.24 3.57
CA ALA A 165 -17.55 -26.47 2.79
C ALA A 165 -16.40 -26.32 1.79
N LEU A 166 -16.29 -25.17 1.12
CA LEU A 166 -15.21 -24.86 0.19
C LEU A 166 -13.85 -24.75 0.87
N ALA A 167 -13.81 -24.20 2.09
CA ALA A 167 -12.58 -24.13 2.88
C ALA A 167 -12.06 -25.54 3.22
N ALA A 168 -12.93 -26.43 3.70
CA ALA A 168 -12.57 -27.82 3.98
C ALA A 168 -12.17 -28.62 2.73
N ALA A 169 -12.72 -28.29 1.56
CA ALA A 169 -12.27 -28.87 0.29
C ALA A 169 -10.86 -28.38 -0.07
N ALA A 170 -10.62 -27.07 -0.02
CA ALA A 170 -9.32 -26.47 -0.33
C ALA A 170 -8.19 -26.98 0.60
N GLU A 171 -8.48 -27.20 1.89
CA GLU A 171 -7.52 -27.81 2.82
C GLU A 171 -7.11 -29.23 2.39
N ARG A 172 -8.08 -30.07 1.98
CA ARG A 172 -7.81 -31.44 1.52
C ARG A 172 -6.99 -31.46 0.23
N ASP A 173 -7.19 -30.46 -0.62
CA ASP A 173 -6.48 -30.30 -1.88
C ASP A 173 -5.10 -29.63 -1.70
N GLY A 174 -4.79 -29.16 -0.49
CA GLY A 174 -3.53 -28.46 -0.18
C GLY A 174 -3.47 -27.00 -0.67
N ASP A 175 -4.59 -26.42 -1.10
CA ASP A 175 -4.69 -25.00 -1.47
C ASP A 175 -4.96 -24.14 -0.23
N LEU A 176 -3.87 -23.82 0.46
CA LEU A 176 -3.91 -23.01 1.67
C LEU A 176 -4.52 -21.62 1.43
N PHE A 177 -4.20 -20.98 0.30
CA PHE A 177 -4.64 -19.61 0.04
C PHE A 177 -6.17 -19.56 -0.11
N SER A 178 -6.75 -20.49 -0.87
CA SER A 178 -8.20 -20.61 -0.97
C SER A 178 -8.85 -21.05 0.35
N ALA A 179 -8.22 -21.95 1.10
CA ALA A 179 -8.72 -22.37 2.42
C ALA A 179 -8.85 -21.18 3.38
N VAL A 180 -7.79 -20.38 3.52
CA VAL A 180 -7.79 -19.16 4.35
C VAL A 180 -8.86 -18.17 3.87
N LYS A 181 -8.94 -17.91 2.56
CA LYS A 181 -9.94 -17.02 1.96
C LYS A 181 -11.37 -17.46 2.31
N PHE A 182 -11.70 -18.74 2.15
CA PHE A 182 -13.06 -19.23 2.40
C PHE A 182 -13.39 -19.33 3.89
N HIS A 183 -12.43 -19.64 4.75
CA HIS A 183 -12.63 -19.57 6.20
C HIS A 183 -12.96 -18.15 6.66
N LEU A 184 -12.27 -17.13 6.15
CA LEU A 184 -12.56 -15.72 6.44
C LEU A 184 -13.98 -15.30 6.02
N LEU A 185 -14.48 -15.88 4.92
CA LEU A 185 -15.85 -15.68 4.43
C LEU A 185 -16.88 -16.55 5.18
N SER A 186 -16.47 -17.41 6.10
CA SER A 186 -17.38 -18.30 6.83
C SER A 186 -17.84 -17.69 8.17
N ARG A 187 -18.62 -18.48 8.92
CA ARG A 187 -19.01 -18.15 10.30
C ARG A 187 -17.88 -18.31 11.32
N GLU A 188 -16.80 -18.99 10.94
CA GLU A 188 -15.67 -19.34 11.81
C GLU A 188 -14.36 -18.77 11.22
N PRO A 189 -14.21 -17.44 11.11
CA PRO A 189 -13.02 -16.82 10.54
C PRO A 189 -11.75 -17.05 11.40
N GLU A 190 -11.89 -17.55 12.63
CA GLU A 190 -10.78 -17.87 13.51
C GLU A 190 -9.92 -19.04 13.00
N ASP A 191 -10.52 -19.98 12.27
CA ASP A 191 -9.79 -21.12 11.69
C ASP A 191 -8.79 -20.65 10.63
N ALA A 192 -9.15 -19.61 9.87
CA ALA A 192 -8.23 -18.95 8.93
C ALA A 192 -6.96 -18.46 9.63
N LEU A 193 -7.11 -17.83 10.82
CA LEU A 193 -5.97 -17.34 11.58
C LEU A 193 -5.04 -18.47 12.01
N GLN A 194 -5.59 -19.56 12.54
CA GLN A 194 -4.79 -20.69 13.03
C GLN A 194 -3.94 -21.28 11.90
N ILE A 195 -4.59 -21.63 10.79
CA ILE A 195 -3.93 -22.34 9.68
C ILE A 195 -2.97 -21.38 8.96
N GLY A 196 -3.40 -20.13 8.70
CA GLY A 196 -2.59 -19.14 8.00
C GLY A 196 -1.37 -18.69 8.80
N ILE A 197 -1.51 -18.39 10.10
CA ILE A 197 -0.38 -17.98 10.94
C ILE A 197 0.61 -19.13 11.12
N GLN A 198 0.11 -20.36 11.32
CA GLN A 198 0.98 -21.52 11.44
C GLN A 198 1.83 -21.72 10.17
N ASN A 199 1.23 -21.62 8.98
CA ASN A 199 1.98 -21.70 7.73
C ASN A 199 3.02 -20.57 7.60
N VAL A 200 2.67 -19.32 7.93
CA VAL A 200 3.62 -18.21 7.88
C VAL A 200 4.80 -18.44 8.82
N LYS A 201 4.54 -18.97 10.02
CA LYS A 201 5.59 -19.32 10.98
C LYS A 201 6.52 -20.42 10.45
N GLU A 202 5.97 -21.45 9.80
CA GLU A 202 6.75 -22.50 9.16
C GLU A 202 7.62 -21.95 8.02
N GLN A 203 7.08 -21.08 7.16
CA GLN A 203 7.85 -20.41 6.10
C GLN A 203 8.97 -19.55 6.66
N LEU A 204 8.70 -18.73 7.68
CA LEU A 204 9.68 -17.85 8.32
C LEU A 204 10.81 -18.62 9.02
N ALA A 205 10.53 -19.83 9.51
CA ALA A 205 11.55 -20.70 10.09
C ALA A 205 12.52 -21.28 9.04
N GLY A 206 12.15 -21.28 7.76
CA GLY A 206 13.01 -21.62 6.63
C GLY A 206 14.03 -20.53 6.29
N SER A 207 15.05 -20.87 5.49
CA SER A 207 16.10 -19.91 5.09
C SER A 207 15.79 -19.11 3.82
N ASP A 208 14.88 -19.61 2.98
CA ASP A 208 14.75 -19.19 1.57
C ASP A 208 13.42 -18.47 1.27
N TRP A 209 12.72 -18.01 2.30
CA TRP A 209 11.46 -17.27 2.13
C TRP A 209 11.70 -15.85 1.60
N THR A 210 10.71 -15.31 0.90
CA THR A 210 10.69 -13.93 0.43
C THR A 210 9.43 -13.23 0.92
N VAL A 211 9.43 -11.90 0.93
CA VAL A 211 8.24 -11.13 1.30
C VAL A 211 7.04 -11.51 0.41
N ASP A 212 7.27 -11.82 -0.86
CA ASP A 212 6.20 -12.16 -1.81
C ASP A 212 5.59 -13.54 -1.56
N SER A 213 6.33 -14.48 -0.95
CA SER A 213 5.76 -15.78 -0.58
C SER A 213 4.86 -15.72 0.65
N ILE A 214 5.08 -14.73 1.53
CA ILE A 214 4.40 -14.60 2.82
C ILE A 214 3.25 -13.57 2.77
N GLN A 215 3.48 -12.44 2.09
CA GLN A 215 2.57 -11.30 2.09
C GLN A 215 1.14 -11.66 1.67
N PRO A 216 0.88 -12.52 0.65
CA PRO A 216 -0.48 -12.80 0.21
C PRO A 216 -1.37 -13.42 1.30
N ILE A 217 -0.82 -14.33 2.11
CA ILE A 217 -1.54 -14.95 3.24
C ILE A 217 -1.77 -13.92 4.35
N LEU A 218 -0.74 -13.18 4.77
CA LEU A 218 -0.89 -12.16 5.82
C LEU A 218 -1.87 -11.05 5.42
N ASP A 219 -1.87 -10.67 4.16
CA ASP A 219 -2.80 -9.69 3.60
C ASP A 219 -4.24 -10.18 3.71
N LEU A 220 -4.54 -11.42 3.31
CA LEU A 220 -5.86 -12.04 3.55
C LEU A 220 -6.24 -12.03 5.03
N LEU A 221 -5.36 -12.53 5.91
CA LEU A 221 -5.64 -12.61 7.35
C LEU A 221 -5.90 -11.23 7.98
N SER A 222 -5.36 -10.16 7.41
CA SER A 222 -5.60 -8.80 7.89
C SER A 222 -7.01 -8.27 7.67
N TYR A 223 -7.82 -8.95 6.85
CA TYR A 223 -9.23 -8.62 6.61
C TYR A 223 -10.20 -9.44 7.48
N ILE A 224 -9.71 -10.14 8.51
CA ILE A 224 -10.61 -10.70 9.52
C ILE A 224 -11.46 -9.60 10.17
N ARG A 225 -12.74 -9.89 10.42
CA ARG A 225 -13.62 -8.97 11.15
C ARG A 225 -13.02 -8.57 12.49
N THR A 226 -13.14 -7.27 12.78
CA THR A 226 -12.49 -6.66 13.95
C THR A 226 -13.07 -7.19 15.27
N ASP A 227 -14.39 -7.42 15.34
CA ASP A 227 -15.07 -7.99 16.51
C ASP A 227 -14.55 -9.40 16.86
N SER A 228 -14.25 -10.19 15.83
CA SER A 228 -13.72 -11.55 15.94
C SER A 228 -12.28 -11.50 16.43
N LEU A 229 -11.43 -10.65 15.82
CA LEU A 229 -10.01 -10.51 16.20
C LEU A 229 -9.80 -9.94 17.60
N VAL A 230 -10.66 -9.01 18.04
CA VAL A 230 -10.55 -8.36 19.36
C VAL A 230 -11.06 -9.29 20.49
N ALA A 231 -11.76 -10.38 20.17
CA ALA A 231 -12.25 -11.35 21.14
C ALA A 231 -11.12 -11.87 22.06
N ALA A 232 -11.40 -11.97 23.36
CA ALA A 232 -10.41 -12.34 24.38
C ALA A 232 -9.74 -13.70 24.11
N LYS A 233 -10.50 -14.66 23.56
CA LYS A 233 -10.03 -16.01 23.19
C LYS A 233 -8.91 -15.99 22.13
N LEU A 234 -8.80 -14.92 21.33
CA LEU A 234 -7.81 -14.79 20.26
C LEU A 234 -6.62 -13.90 20.64
N THR A 235 -6.42 -13.59 21.92
CA THR A 235 -5.37 -12.64 22.32
C THR A 235 -3.97 -13.05 21.87
N GLU A 236 -3.60 -14.32 22.01
CA GLU A 236 -2.30 -14.84 21.54
C GLU A 236 -2.20 -14.75 20.02
N VAL A 237 -3.18 -15.31 19.31
CA VAL A 237 -3.25 -15.35 17.84
C VAL A 237 -3.24 -13.95 17.22
N ARG A 238 -4.02 -13.02 17.78
CA ARG A 238 -4.00 -11.59 17.41
C ARG A 238 -2.60 -11.03 17.56
N SER A 239 -1.92 -11.35 18.66
CA SER A 239 -0.58 -10.84 18.91
C SER A 239 0.44 -11.38 17.90
N GLU A 240 0.35 -12.66 17.56
CA GLU A 240 1.18 -13.26 16.50
C GLU A 240 0.92 -12.57 15.15
N LEU A 241 -0.36 -12.38 14.77
CA LEU A 241 -0.72 -11.69 13.53
C LEU A 241 -0.14 -10.27 13.47
N LEU A 242 -0.29 -9.48 14.55
CA LEU A 242 0.22 -8.12 14.63
C LEU A 242 1.75 -8.08 14.47
N ILE A 243 2.47 -9.01 15.09
CA ILE A 243 3.92 -9.10 15.01
C ILE A 243 4.37 -9.48 13.59
N LEU A 244 3.71 -10.46 12.98
CA LEU A 244 4.02 -10.90 11.61
C LEU A 244 3.73 -9.79 10.60
N CYS A 245 2.58 -9.14 10.68
CA CYS A 245 2.25 -7.98 9.83
C CYS A 245 3.17 -6.79 10.09
N GLY A 246 3.56 -6.52 11.33
CA GLY A 246 4.52 -5.47 11.67
C GLY A 246 5.90 -5.72 11.05
N TYR A 247 6.41 -6.95 11.13
CA TYR A 247 7.70 -7.31 10.56
C TYR A 247 7.68 -7.27 9.02
N ILE A 248 6.73 -7.96 8.39
CA ILE A 248 6.60 -7.96 6.93
C ILE A 248 6.29 -6.54 6.41
N GLY A 249 5.51 -5.76 7.16
CA GLY A 249 5.27 -4.34 6.88
C GLY A 249 6.56 -3.51 6.91
N ALA A 250 7.48 -3.77 7.84
CA ALA A 250 8.80 -3.12 7.85
C ALA A 250 9.60 -3.42 6.58
N LEU A 251 9.60 -4.68 6.16
CA LEU A 251 10.29 -5.12 4.94
C LEU A 251 9.67 -4.51 3.67
N LEU A 252 8.34 -4.44 3.61
CA LEU A 252 7.61 -3.74 2.54
C LEU A 252 7.88 -2.24 2.55
N ALA A 253 7.99 -1.61 3.72
CA ALA A 253 8.36 -0.20 3.84
C ALA A 253 9.76 0.07 3.29
N ILE A 254 10.73 -0.81 3.56
CA ILE A 254 12.08 -0.71 2.98
C ILE A 254 12.01 -0.85 1.46
N ARG A 255 11.30 -1.86 0.96
CA ARG A 255 11.11 -2.08 -0.49
C ARG A 255 10.50 -0.85 -1.19
N ARG A 256 9.56 -0.17 -0.55
CA ARG A 256 8.87 1.02 -1.09
C ARG A 256 9.56 2.34 -0.74
N HIS A 257 10.71 2.31 -0.08
CA HIS A 257 11.44 3.50 0.38
C HIS A 257 10.62 4.42 1.29
N TYR A 258 9.76 3.85 2.13
CA TYR A 258 9.02 4.58 3.18
C TYR A 258 9.90 4.78 4.41
N ASN A 259 11.03 5.46 4.23
CA ASN A 259 12.14 5.51 5.18
C ASN A 259 11.74 6.03 6.57
N SER A 260 10.78 6.94 6.66
CA SER A 260 10.35 7.55 7.94
C SER A 260 9.67 6.55 8.88
N ILE A 261 8.98 5.54 8.34
CA ILE A 261 8.22 4.56 9.13
C ILE A 261 8.97 3.25 9.39
N VAL A 262 10.08 2.98 8.69
CA VAL A 262 10.87 1.74 8.87
C VAL A 262 11.29 1.56 10.34
N PRO A 263 11.92 2.56 11.02
CA PRO A 263 12.26 2.42 12.43
C PRO A 263 11.05 2.18 13.33
N ALA A 264 9.93 2.85 13.03
CA ALA A 264 8.70 2.73 13.82
C ALA A 264 8.08 1.33 13.72
N LEU A 265 8.13 0.69 12.55
CA LEU A 265 7.65 -0.68 12.35
C LEU A 265 8.53 -1.71 13.06
N TYR A 266 9.86 -1.57 13.03
CA TYR A 266 10.76 -2.43 13.80
C TYR A 266 10.56 -2.27 15.32
N GLU A 267 10.39 -1.04 15.80
CA GLU A 267 10.12 -0.76 17.21
C GLU A 267 8.76 -1.32 17.63
N TYR A 268 7.71 -1.12 16.83
CA TYR A 268 6.38 -1.69 17.03
C TYR A 268 6.44 -3.21 17.21
N THR A 269 7.07 -3.91 16.26
CA THR A 269 7.24 -5.37 16.31
C THR A 269 8.03 -5.80 17.55
N SER A 270 9.11 -5.08 17.87
CA SER A 270 9.95 -5.37 19.04
C SER A 270 9.20 -5.17 20.36
N GLN A 271 8.38 -4.12 20.48
CA GLN A 271 7.56 -3.88 21.67
C GLN A 271 6.50 -4.96 21.87
N LEU A 272 5.88 -5.42 20.78
CA LEU A 272 4.93 -6.52 20.84
C LEU A 272 5.59 -7.83 21.29
N LEU A 273 6.77 -8.16 20.73
CA LEU A 273 7.56 -9.32 21.17
C LEU A 273 7.98 -9.24 22.64
N LYS A 274 8.34 -8.05 23.15
CA LYS A 274 8.74 -7.86 24.55
C LYS A 274 7.58 -8.00 25.53
N ARG A 275 6.39 -7.51 25.16
CA ARG A 275 5.24 -7.37 26.08
C ARG A 275 4.30 -8.57 26.05
N ARG A 276 4.41 -9.47 25.08
CA ARG A 276 3.44 -10.54 24.84
C ARG A 276 4.11 -11.89 24.79
N GLU A 277 3.47 -12.87 25.41
CA GLU A 277 3.88 -14.26 25.31
C GLU A 277 3.32 -14.85 24.01
N VAL A 278 4.20 -15.03 23.02
CA VAL A 278 3.85 -15.48 21.67
C VAL A 278 4.90 -16.45 21.14
N ARG A 279 4.56 -17.27 20.15
CA ARG A 279 5.44 -18.30 19.59
C ARG A 279 5.78 -18.02 18.14
N VAL A 280 6.31 -16.84 17.81
CA VAL A 280 6.73 -16.52 16.44
C VAL A 280 8.24 -16.79 16.23
N PRO A 281 8.68 -17.18 15.02
CA PRO A 281 10.09 -17.43 14.71
C PRO A 281 10.89 -16.12 14.49
N LEU A 282 10.70 -15.14 15.36
CA LEU A 282 11.35 -13.83 15.30
C LEU A 282 11.99 -13.51 16.66
N LYS A 283 13.17 -12.88 16.61
CA LYS A 283 13.94 -12.49 17.80
C LYS A 283 14.21 -11.00 17.80
N ILE A 284 14.16 -10.37 18.97
CA ILE A 284 14.41 -8.93 19.11
C ILE A 284 15.83 -8.57 18.68
N GLU A 285 16.79 -9.45 18.94
CA GLU A 285 18.18 -9.27 18.54
C GLU A 285 18.31 -9.23 17.01
N GLN A 286 17.60 -10.13 16.30
CA GLN A 286 17.57 -10.14 14.84
C GLN A 286 16.98 -8.83 14.31
N LEU A 287 15.84 -8.39 14.85
CA LEU A 287 15.18 -7.14 14.46
C LEU A 287 16.11 -5.92 14.65
N THR A 288 16.89 -5.92 15.73
CA THR A 288 17.84 -4.84 16.03
C THR A 288 18.97 -4.80 15.01
N VAL A 289 19.58 -5.95 14.70
CA VAL A 289 20.69 -6.04 13.74
C VAL A 289 20.23 -5.68 12.33
N GLU A 290 19.06 -6.14 11.89
CA GLU A 290 18.49 -5.79 10.58
C GLU A 290 18.24 -4.28 10.47
N LEU A 291 17.68 -3.65 11.51
CA LEU A 291 17.43 -2.21 11.53
C LEU A 291 18.73 -1.40 11.50
N GLU A 292 19.76 -1.82 12.24
CA GLU A 292 21.07 -1.18 12.23
C GLU A 292 21.75 -1.29 10.88
N ALA A 293 21.68 -2.46 10.23
CA ALA A 293 22.21 -2.67 8.88
C ALA A 293 21.52 -1.77 7.85
N TRP A 294 20.18 -1.69 7.89
CA TRP A 294 19.42 -0.77 7.04
C TRP A 294 19.76 0.70 7.30
N ARG A 295 19.92 1.12 8.56
CA ARG A 295 20.32 2.49 8.92
C ARG A 295 21.72 2.83 8.43
N ALA A 296 22.67 1.90 8.53
CA ALA A 296 24.04 2.10 8.06
C ALA A 296 24.09 2.27 6.54
N GLN A 297 23.22 1.58 5.79
CA GLN A 297 23.13 1.77 4.35
C GLN A 297 22.40 3.05 3.94
N SER A 298 21.38 3.46 4.72
CA SER A 298 20.51 4.60 4.40
C SER A 298 21.10 5.95 4.82
N ASN A 299 21.82 5.97 5.94
CA ASN A 299 22.59 7.12 6.38
C ASN A 299 23.96 7.03 5.71
N ASN A 300 24.54 8.12 5.25
CA ASN A 300 25.86 8.15 4.59
C ASN A 300 27.05 7.81 5.53
N ILE A 301 26.86 6.86 6.44
CA ILE A 301 27.84 6.30 7.37
C ILE A 301 28.40 5.04 6.71
N PRO A 302 29.73 4.88 6.58
CA PRO A 302 30.31 3.66 6.02
C PRO A 302 29.88 2.42 6.81
N PRO A 303 29.18 1.45 6.21
CA PRO A 303 28.76 0.23 6.89
C PRO A 303 29.95 -0.70 7.16
N SER A 304 29.90 -1.45 8.27
CA SER A 304 30.83 -2.56 8.52
C SER A 304 30.51 -3.78 7.65
N ASP A 305 31.47 -4.67 7.46
CA ASP A 305 31.28 -5.90 6.67
C ASP A 305 30.08 -6.73 7.15
N ALA A 306 29.90 -6.84 8.48
CA ALA A 306 28.75 -7.55 9.06
C ALA A 306 27.41 -6.87 8.72
N GLN A 307 27.37 -5.54 8.68
CA GLN A 307 26.17 -4.79 8.28
C GLN A 307 25.90 -4.93 6.79
N CYS A 308 26.93 -4.94 5.94
CA CYS A 308 26.80 -5.21 4.51
C CYS A 308 26.23 -6.61 4.25
N ASP A 309 26.74 -7.63 4.94
CA ASP A 309 26.26 -9.00 4.82
C ASP A 309 24.80 -9.14 5.25
N GLU A 310 24.43 -8.51 6.38
CA GLU A 310 23.04 -8.56 6.86
C GLU A 310 22.09 -7.79 5.94
N PHE A 311 22.49 -6.61 5.48
CA PHE A 311 21.69 -5.86 4.51
C PHE A 311 21.54 -6.61 3.19
N SER A 312 22.55 -7.35 2.74
CA SER A 312 22.46 -8.21 1.55
C SER A 312 21.47 -9.36 1.74
N ARG A 313 21.36 -9.93 2.95
CA ARG A 313 20.32 -10.93 3.28
C ARG A 313 18.93 -10.31 3.27
N LEU A 314 18.79 -9.12 3.86
CA LEU A 314 17.54 -8.35 3.84
C LEU A 314 17.11 -8.06 2.40
N GLN A 315 18.03 -7.59 1.55
CA GLN A 315 17.80 -7.31 0.14
C GLN A 315 17.24 -8.52 -0.62
N ARG A 316 17.79 -9.72 -0.39
CA ARG A 316 17.27 -10.96 -1.01
C ARG A 316 15.83 -11.25 -0.61
N ARG A 317 15.43 -10.98 0.64
CA ARG A 317 14.04 -11.18 1.10
C ARG A 317 13.07 -10.16 0.52
N ILE A 318 13.52 -8.92 0.33
CA ILE A 318 12.68 -7.81 -0.14
C ILE A 318 12.70 -7.63 -1.65
N GLN A 319 13.56 -8.31 -2.40
CA GLN A 319 13.56 -8.18 -3.85
C GLN A 319 12.19 -8.61 -4.40
N PRO A 320 11.52 -7.80 -5.23
CA PRO A 320 10.24 -8.18 -5.81
C PRO A 320 10.46 -9.30 -6.82
N THR A 321 9.53 -10.25 -6.83
CA THR A 321 9.48 -11.35 -7.80
C THR A 321 9.07 -10.83 -9.17
N ASP A 322 8.25 -9.77 -9.20
CA ASP A 322 7.85 -9.05 -10.41
C ASP A 322 8.15 -7.56 -10.27
N SER A 323 8.99 -7.04 -11.16
CA SER A 323 9.33 -5.61 -11.21
C SER A 323 8.13 -4.72 -11.52
N ALA A 324 7.09 -5.24 -12.19
CA ALA A 324 5.84 -4.51 -12.44
C ALA A 324 4.99 -4.33 -11.16
N ALA A 325 5.23 -5.12 -10.11
CA ALA A 325 4.46 -5.05 -8.87
C ALA A 325 4.78 -3.81 -8.00
N LEU A 326 5.83 -3.05 -8.32
CA LEU A 326 6.21 -1.83 -7.61
C LEU A 326 5.46 -0.61 -8.14
N VAL A 327 4.13 -0.60 -7.96
CA VAL A 327 3.28 0.50 -8.43
C VAL A 327 3.61 1.83 -7.73
N LEU A 328 4.09 1.81 -6.49
CA LEU A 328 4.48 3.02 -5.74
C LEU A 328 5.77 2.84 -4.95
N SER A 329 6.65 3.83 -5.08
CA SER A 329 7.90 3.96 -4.34
C SER A 329 8.14 5.41 -3.94
N GLY A 330 8.76 5.62 -2.78
CA GLY A 330 9.07 6.93 -2.20
C GLY A 330 7.99 7.47 -1.27
N SER A 331 8.35 8.43 -0.43
CA SER A 331 7.47 8.94 0.63
C SER A 331 6.16 9.53 0.12
N ASP A 332 5.08 9.34 0.87
CA ASP A 332 3.83 10.07 0.62
C ASP A 332 3.98 11.54 1.05
N TYR A 333 3.31 12.42 0.32
CA TYR A 333 3.41 13.86 0.55
C TYR A 333 2.09 14.56 0.19
N VAL A 334 1.23 14.71 1.19
CA VAL A 334 -0.11 15.27 1.01
C VAL A 334 -0.11 16.78 0.90
N THR A 335 -1.19 17.31 0.34
CA THR A 335 -1.48 18.74 0.33
C THR A 335 -1.43 19.31 1.75
N GLY A 336 -0.64 20.38 1.92
CA GLY A 336 -0.45 21.05 3.21
C GLY A 336 0.61 20.44 4.13
N SER A 337 1.39 19.44 3.70
CA SER A 337 2.49 18.84 4.50
C SER A 337 3.51 19.87 5.02
N ASN A 338 3.73 20.96 4.28
CA ASN A 338 4.63 22.05 4.67
C ASN A 338 3.97 23.15 5.53
N LEU A 339 2.67 23.07 5.80
CA LEU A 339 2.00 24.07 6.62
C LEU A 339 2.61 24.11 8.03
N PRO A 340 2.81 25.32 8.59
CA PRO A 340 3.32 25.44 9.94
C PRO A 340 2.37 24.74 10.90
N SER A 341 2.95 24.17 11.95
CA SER A 341 2.16 23.50 12.98
C SER A 341 1.30 24.50 13.75
N HIS A 342 0.04 24.11 14.01
CA HIS A 342 -0.90 24.88 14.83
C HIS A 342 -0.36 25.10 16.27
N SER A 343 -1.00 26.01 17.00
CA SER A 343 -0.63 26.38 18.38
C SER A 343 -0.60 25.20 19.34
N ASP A 344 -1.42 24.18 19.09
CA ASP A 344 -1.47 22.95 19.89
C ASP A 344 -0.33 22.02 19.44
N LEU A 345 0.63 21.81 20.33
CA LEU A 345 1.79 20.98 20.07
C LEU A 345 1.38 19.50 19.98
N GLN A 346 1.21 19.00 18.76
CA GLN A 346 1.05 17.57 18.48
C GLN A 346 2.41 16.95 18.17
N LEU A 347 2.81 15.96 18.97
CA LEU A 347 4.05 15.21 18.78
C LEU A 347 3.75 13.88 18.10
N SER A 348 4.57 13.51 17.11
CA SER A 348 4.48 12.21 16.46
C SER A 348 4.90 11.12 17.45
N CYS A 349 4.07 10.08 17.62
CA CYS A 349 4.43 8.94 18.45
C CYS A 349 5.53 8.07 17.82
N PHE A 350 5.88 8.28 16.54
CA PHE A 350 7.00 7.58 15.88
C PHE A 350 8.36 8.23 16.20
N THR A 351 8.42 9.56 16.20
CA THR A 351 9.69 10.30 16.28
C THR A 351 9.84 11.15 17.54
N GLY A 352 8.75 11.40 18.27
CA GLY A 352 8.71 12.36 19.38
C GLY A 352 8.84 13.82 18.92
N GLN A 353 8.89 14.08 17.62
CA GLN A 353 9.03 15.42 17.05
C GLN A 353 7.68 16.06 16.77
N ARG A 354 7.65 17.39 16.70
CA ARG A 354 6.44 18.16 16.35
C ARG A 354 6.00 17.81 14.93
N ILE A 355 4.72 17.48 14.77
CA ILE A 355 4.13 17.20 13.46
C ILE A 355 3.96 18.53 12.71
N GLN A 356 4.49 18.60 11.49
CA GLN A 356 4.23 19.67 10.53
C GLN A 356 3.14 19.21 9.55
N GLY A 357 2.27 20.13 9.12
CA GLY A 357 1.16 19.81 8.24
C GLY A 357 0.03 18.98 8.89
N PRO A 358 -0.72 18.20 8.09
CA PRO A 358 -1.87 17.45 8.57
C PRO A 358 -1.52 16.36 9.59
N VAL A 359 -2.30 16.30 10.65
CA VAL A 359 -2.16 15.34 11.76
C VAL A 359 -3.19 14.22 11.60
N PHE A 360 -2.77 12.98 11.82
CA PHE A 360 -3.66 11.83 11.96
C PHE A 360 -3.69 11.39 13.43
N LEU A 361 -4.87 11.47 14.06
CA LEU A 361 -5.10 11.00 15.42
C LEU A 361 -5.41 9.50 15.43
N LEU A 362 -4.76 8.77 16.31
CA LEU A 362 -5.01 7.34 16.51
C LEU A 362 -6.27 7.11 17.37
N GLU A 363 -6.70 5.86 17.45
CA GLU A 363 -7.98 5.49 18.08
C GLU A 363 -8.09 5.82 19.58
N ASP A 364 -6.96 6.07 20.26
CA ASP A 364 -6.92 6.44 21.67
C ASP A 364 -7.24 7.92 21.92
N GLY A 365 -7.38 8.71 20.85
CA GLY A 365 -7.63 10.15 20.88
C GLY A 365 -6.48 10.96 21.49
N LYS A 366 -5.30 10.35 21.68
CA LYS A 366 -4.14 10.98 22.35
C LYS A 366 -2.88 10.89 21.51
N SER A 367 -2.64 9.73 20.92
CA SER A 367 -1.47 9.47 20.10
C SER A 367 -1.71 9.98 18.68
N ALA A 368 -0.70 10.60 18.09
CA ALA A 368 -0.78 11.22 16.78
C ALA A 368 0.44 10.88 15.94
N ILE A 369 0.26 10.84 14.62
CA ILE A 369 1.34 10.76 13.63
C ILE A 369 1.07 11.75 12.50
N SER A 370 2.07 12.05 11.67
CA SER A 370 1.82 12.84 10.46
C SER A 370 0.90 12.06 9.52
N LEU A 371 0.06 12.76 8.75
CA LEU A 371 -0.80 12.08 7.77
C LEU A 371 0.03 11.32 6.71
N ASN A 372 1.19 11.84 6.33
CA ASN A 372 2.13 11.16 5.42
C ASN A 372 2.58 9.82 5.99
N ASP A 373 3.01 9.78 7.25
CA ASP A 373 3.41 8.54 7.92
C ASP A 373 2.24 7.57 8.08
N ALA A 374 1.03 8.08 8.36
CA ALA A 374 -0.17 7.26 8.46
C ALA A 374 -0.49 6.55 7.13
N LEU A 375 -0.45 7.28 6.02
CA LEU A 375 -0.70 6.74 4.67
C LEU A 375 0.35 5.68 4.29
N MET A 376 1.63 5.99 4.47
CA MET A 376 2.70 5.03 4.22
C MET A 376 2.56 3.79 5.09
N TRP A 377 2.22 3.95 6.37
CA TRP A 377 1.99 2.86 7.30
C TRP A 377 0.82 2.00 6.84
N ALA A 378 -0.34 2.57 6.54
CA ALA A 378 -1.55 1.85 6.12
C ALA A 378 -1.37 1.07 4.81
N LYS A 379 -0.43 1.48 3.95
CA LYS A 379 -0.07 0.79 2.70
C LYS A 379 0.77 -0.48 2.91
N VAL A 380 1.44 -0.63 4.06
CA VAL A 380 2.35 -1.77 4.33
C VAL A 380 2.01 -2.56 5.59
N ASN A 381 1.30 -1.95 6.54
CA ASN A 381 0.81 -2.58 7.75
C ASN A 381 -0.66 -2.17 7.99
N PRO A 382 -1.59 -3.13 7.99
CA PRO A 382 -3.02 -2.83 8.12
C PRO A 382 -3.42 -2.39 9.53
N PHE A 383 -2.65 -2.72 10.56
CA PHE A 383 -3.05 -2.51 11.95
C PHE A 383 -2.51 -1.20 12.54
N SER A 384 -3.23 -0.65 13.51
CA SER A 384 -2.82 0.54 14.25
C SER A 384 -1.45 0.34 14.93
N PRO A 385 -0.59 1.37 14.93
CA PRO A 385 0.67 1.34 15.66
C PRO A 385 0.52 1.22 17.18
N LEU A 386 -0.69 1.39 17.73
CA LEU A 386 -0.96 1.12 19.15
C LEU A 386 -0.99 -0.38 19.48
N GLY A 387 -1.04 -1.25 18.47
CA GLY A 387 -1.06 -2.71 18.65
C GLY A 387 -2.37 -3.24 19.22
N THR A 388 -3.46 -2.50 19.07
CA THR A 388 -4.79 -2.85 19.59
C THR A 388 -5.47 -3.99 18.81
N GLY A 389 -5.07 -4.21 17.55
CA GLY A 389 -5.77 -5.08 16.61
C GLY A 389 -6.75 -4.34 15.71
N LEU A 390 -6.96 -3.04 15.93
CA LEU A 390 -7.77 -2.22 15.04
C LEU A 390 -7.03 -1.90 13.75
N ARG A 391 -7.75 -1.84 12.63
CA ARG A 391 -7.22 -1.43 11.34
C ARG A 391 -7.06 0.10 11.29
N ILE A 392 -5.93 0.57 10.78
CA ILE A 392 -5.70 2.00 10.52
C ILE A 392 -6.20 2.36 9.11
N ASN A 393 -6.93 3.47 9.00
CA ASN A 393 -7.48 3.95 7.73
C ASN A 393 -7.34 5.48 7.61
N PRO A 394 -6.26 5.97 6.97
CA PRO A 394 -5.97 7.40 6.84
C PRO A 394 -6.29 7.99 5.44
N PHE A 395 -6.93 7.23 4.55
CA PHE A 395 -7.18 7.60 3.15
C PHE A 395 -8.31 8.64 2.98
#